data_AF-A0A5K1GEP8-F1
#
_entry.id   AF-A0A5K1GEP8-F1
#
_cell.length_a   1.000
_cell.length_b   1.000
_cell.length_c   1.000
_cell.angle_alpha   90.00
_cell.angle_beta   90.00
_cell.angle_gamma   90.00
#
_symmetry.space_group_name_H-M   'P 1'
#
loop_
_entity.id
_entity.type
_entity.pdbx_description
1 polymer ?
#
loop_
_entity_poly.entity_id
_entity_poly.type
_entity_poly.pdbx_seq_one_letter_code
_entity_poly.pdbx_strand_id
1 'polypeptide(L)' 'RPGGDKVYNVFDNQLPAALKRLQFDKQLSMENVRKIITEADGYQPHLIAPEQGYRRLIESSLTSIRGPAEACVDA' A
#
# COMPACT_ATOMS: atom_id res chain seq x y z
N ARG A 1 30.44 -13.14 11.84
CA ARG A 1 30.41 -12.67 10.43
C ARG A 1 29.37 -11.54 10.37
N PRO A 2 29.77 -10.26 10.24
CA PRO A 2 28.88 -9.11 10.45
C PRO A 2 27.76 -8.94 9.40
N GLY A 3 27.84 -9.64 8.26
CA GLY A 3 26.81 -9.56 7.22
C GLY A 3 25.47 -10.18 7.62
N GLY A 4 25.47 -11.26 8.43
CA GLY A 4 24.23 -11.91 8.85
C GLY A 4 23.39 -11.02 9.76
N ASP A 5 24.03 -10.42 10.78
CA ASP A 5 23.37 -9.49 11.71
C ASP A 5 22.77 -8.27 10.98
N LYS A 6 23.43 -7.80 9.91
CA LYS A 6 22.93 -6.72 9.06
C LYS A 6 21.64 -7.13 8.35
N VAL A 7 21.59 -8.33 7.76
CA VAL A 7 20.39 -8.85 7.09
C VAL A 7 19.23 -8.98 8.09
N TYR A 8 19.47 -9.55 9.27
CA TYR A 8 18.44 -9.63 10.32
C TYR A 8 17.91 -8.24 10.71
N ASN A 9 18.80 -7.26 10.90
CA ASN A 9 18.37 -5.92 11.27
C ASN A 9 17.50 -5.25 10.19
N VAL A 10 17.82 -5.46 8.90
CA VAL A 10 17.03 -4.90 7.80
C VAL A 10 15.64 -5.53 7.74
N PHE A 11 15.55 -6.87 7.75
CA PHE A 11 14.27 -7.57 7.60
C PHE A 11 13.40 -7.56 8.85
N ASP A 12 13.98 -7.62 10.05
CA ASP A 12 13.21 -7.72 11.30
C ASP A 12 12.86 -6.36 11.89
N ASN A 13 13.63 -5.30 11.58
CA ASN A 13 13.42 -3.96 12.13
C ASN A 13 13.09 -2.91 11.06
N GLN A 14 13.98 -2.71 10.08
CA GLN A 14 13.89 -1.55 9.19
C GLN A 14 12.70 -1.64 8.22
N LEU A 15 12.55 -2.77 7.54
CA LEU A 15 11.45 -2.99 6.60
C LEU A 15 10.08 -2.94 7.31
N PRO A 16 9.83 -3.67 8.42
CA PRO A 16 8.57 -3.57 9.15
C PRO A 16 8.28 -2.16 9.65
N ALA A 17 9.29 -1.41 10.10
CA ALA A 17 9.11 -0.02 10.52
C ALA A 17 8.73 0.88 9.33
N ALA A 18 9.36 0.69 8.16
CA ALA A 18 9.03 1.43 6.95
C ALA A 18 7.60 1.12 6.46
N LEU A 19 7.19 -0.15 6.49
CA LEU A 19 5.82 -0.55 6.14
C LEU A 19 4.78 0.04 7.11
N LYS A 20 5.05 0.06 8.42
CA LYS A 20 4.15 0.70 9.40
C LYS A 20 4.02 2.21 9.24
N ARG A 21 5.04 2.86 8.65
CA ARG A 21 4.98 4.30 8.32
C ARG A 21 4.13 4.58 7.10
N LEU A 22 3.85 3.58 6.25
CA LEU A 22 2.83 3.70 5.22
C LEU A 22 1.50 3.89 5.93
N GLN A 23 0.92 5.08 5.79
CA GLN A 23 -0.34 5.46 6.46
C GLN A 23 -1.54 4.78 5.80
N PHE A 24 -1.56 3.44 5.78
CA PHE A 24 -2.61 2.64 5.13
C PHE A 24 -3.99 2.94 5.68
N ASP A 25 -4.14 3.15 6.98
CA ASP A 25 -5.42 3.52 7.59
C ASP A 25 -6.00 4.82 7.00
N LYS A 26 -5.12 5.76 6.65
CA LYS A 26 -5.51 7.01 5.98
C LYS A 26 -5.86 6.75 4.52
N GLN A 27 -5.03 5.98 3.79
CA GLN A 27 -5.30 5.62 2.40
C GLN A 27 -6.59 4.82 2.23
N LEU A 28 -6.89 3.92 3.16
CA LEU A 28 -8.06 3.03 3.17
C LEU A 28 -9.20 3.59 4.04
N SER A 29 -9.10 4.84 4.48
CA SER A 29 -10.20 5.51 5.17
C SER A 29 -11.46 5.49 4.31
N MET A 30 -12.62 5.34 4.95
CA MET A 30 -13.90 5.25 4.23
C MET A 30 -14.16 6.47 3.34
N GLU A 31 -13.65 7.64 3.72
CA GLU A 31 -13.72 8.85 2.90
C GLU A 31 -12.91 8.70 1.60
N ASN A 32 -11.64 8.27 1.72
CA ASN A 32 -10.77 8.11 0.55
C ASN A 32 -11.21 6.95 -0.35
N VAL A 33 -11.70 5.85 0.23
CA VAL A 33 -12.27 4.72 -0.51
C VAL A 33 -13.48 5.17 -1.33
N ARG A 34 -14.44 5.87 -0.73
CA ARG A 34 -15.59 6.42 -1.46
C ARG A 34 -15.16 7.34 -2.60
N LYS A 35 -14.23 8.26 -2.31
CA LYS A 35 -13.69 9.19 -3.31
C LYS A 35 -13.08 8.42 -4.51
N ILE A 36 -12.17 7.48 -4.26
CA ILE A 36 -11.48 6.75 -5.33
C ILE A 36 -12.46 5.90 -6.15
N ILE A 37 -13.40 5.21 -5.49
CA ILE A 37 -14.42 4.40 -6.17
C ILE A 37 -15.30 5.30 -7.06
N THR A 38 -15.81 6.41 -6.51
CA THR A 38 -16.65 7.34 -7.29
C THR A 38 -15.89 7.99 -8.44
N GLU A 39 -14.60 8.33 -8.27
CA GLU A 39 -13.77 8.87 -9.35
C GLU A 39 -13.46 7.84 -10.44
N ALA A 40 -13.33 6.55 -10.10
CA ALA A 40 -12.92 5.51 -11.01
C ALA A 40 -14.09 4.88 -11.80
N ASP A 41 -15.17 4.51 -11.12
CA ASP A 41 -16.33 3.85 -11.74
C ASP A 41 -17.50 4.80 -11.99
N GLY A 42 -17.49 5.99 -11.39
CA GLY A 42 -18.61 6.92 -11.48
C GLY A 42 -19.85 6.47 -10.71
N TYR A 43 -20.97 7.12 -10.97
CA TYR A 43 -22.27 6.71 -10.45
C TYR A 43 -22.90 5.69 -11.39
N GLN A 44 -23.24 4.51 -10.86
CA GLN A 44 -23.95 3.48 -11.60
C GLN A 44 -25.37 3.29 -11.04
N PRO A 45 -26.44 3.48 -11.84
CA PRO A 45 -27.82 3.42 -11.36
C PRO A 45 -28.32 1.99 -11.08
N HIS A 46 -27.50 0.99 -11.35
CA HIS A 46 -27.77 -0.43 -11.13
C HIS A 46 -26.63 -1.03 -10.30
N LEU A 47 -26.93 -2.04 -9.48
CA LEU A 47 -25.96 -2.63 -8.56
C LEU A 47 -24.91 -3.46 -9.32
N ILE A 48 -23.79 -2.82 -9.64
CA ILE A 48 -22.60 -3.47 -10.19
C ILE A 48 -21.41 -3.17 -9.29
N ALA A 49 -20.50 -4.14 -9.18
CA ALA A 49 -19.26 -3.98 -8.47
C ALA A 49 -18.41 -2.86 -9.11
N PRO A 50 -17.85 -1.93 -8.31
CA PRO A 50 -16.92 -0.91 -8.79
C PRO A 50 -15.53 -1.52 -9.09
N GLU A 51 -15.45 -2.28 -10.17
CA GLU A 51 -14.26 -3.06 -10.56
C GLU A 51 -13.02 -2.17 -10.78
N GLN A 52 -13.18 -0.95 -11.31
CA GLN A 52 -12.04 -0.06 -11.53
C GLN A 52 -11.58 0.60 -10.23
N GLY A 53 -12.51 0.92 -9.34
CA GLY A 53 -12.26 1.47 -8.02
C GLY A 53 -11.52 0.49 -7.14
N TYR A 54 -11.94 -0.79 -7.12
CA TYR A 54 -11.21 -1.85 -6.43
C TYR A 54 -9.80 -2.02 -6.97
N ARG A 55 -9.65 -2.11 -8.31
CA ARG A 55 -8.34 -2.23 -8.95
C ARG A 55 -7.42 -1.07 -8.59
N ARG A 56 -7.91 0.17 -8.70
CA ARG A 56 -7.14 1.38 -8.38
C ARG A 56 -6.76 1.46 -6.89
N LEU A 57 -7.66 1.06 -5.99
CA LEU A 57 -7.37 0.99 -4.55
C LEU A 57 -6.27 -0.02 -4.24
N ILE A 58 -6.35 -1.22 -4.81
CA ILE A 58 -5.35 -2.28 -4.64
C ILE A 58 -4.01 -1.84 -5.25
N GLU A 59 -4.00 -1.33 -6.48
CA GLU A 59 -2.78 -0.86 -7.16
C GLU A 59 -2.09 0.27 -6.40
N SER A 60 -2.85 1.26 -5.90
CA SER A 60 -2.32 2.35 -5.08
C SER A 60 -1.68 1.83 -3.79
N SER A 61 -2.31 0.83 -3.17
CA SER A 61 -1.80 0.20 -1.95
C SER A 61 -0.55 -0.65 -2.20
N LEU A 62 -0.50 -1.39 -3.31
CA LEU A 62 0.69 -2.17 -3.68
C LEU A 62 1.86 -1.26 -4.09
N THR A 63 1.56 -0.15 -4.77
CA THR A 63 2.58 0.81 -5.22
C THR A 63 3.26 1.49 -4.04
N SER A 64 2.55 1.77 -2.94
CA SER A 64 3.16 2.39 -1.75
C SER A 64 4.18 1.49 -1.06
N ILE A 65 4.10 0.17 -1.23
CA ILE A 65 5.03 -0.83 -0.68
C ILE A 65 6.37 -0.84 -1.43
N ARG A 66 6.41 -0.38 -2.69
CA ARG A 66 7.61 -0.38 -3.52
C ARG A 66 8.79 0.35 -2.87
N GLY A 67 8.56 1.54 -2.32
CA GLY A 67 9.61 2.35 -1.69
C GLY A 67 10.30 1.63 -0.52
N PRO A 68 9.55 1.14 0.48
CA PRO A 68 10.11 0.29 1.55
C PRO A 68 10.83 -0.96 1.04
N ALA A 69 10.34 -1.61 -0.03
CA ALA A 69 10.97 -2.79 -0.59
C ALA A 69 12.32 -2.46 -1.27
N GLU A 70 12.39 -1.39 -2.06
CA GLU A 70 13.63 -0.93 -2.70
C GLU A 70 14.68 -0.54 -1.64
N ALA A 71 14.28 0.23 -0.62
CA ALA A 71 15.16 0.59 0.49
C ALA A 71 15.68 -0.63 1.29
N CYS A 72 14.89 -1.69 1.39
CA CYS A 72 15.30 -2.95 2.03
C CYS A 72 16.39 -3.69 1.23
N VAL A 73 16.37 -3.60 -0.11
CA VAL A 73 17.36 -4.24 -0.98
C VAL A 73 18.68 -3.45 -0.99
N ASP A 74 18.61 -2.12 -0.94
CA ASP A 74 19.77 -1.24 -0.95
C ASP A 74 20.54 -1.21 0.39
N ALA A 75 19.90 -1.62 1.48
CA ALA A 75 20.43 -1.55 2.85
C ALA A 75 21.58 -2.53 3.12
#